data_AF-A0A378V4E4-F1
#
_entry.id   AF-A0A378V4E4-F1
#
_cell.length_a   1.000
_cell.length_b   1.000
_cell.length_c   1.000
_cell.angle_alpha   90.00
_cell.angle_beta   90.00
_cell.angle_gamma   90.00
#
_symmetry.space_group_name_H-M   'P 1'
#
loop_
_entity.id
_entity.type
_entity.pdbx_description
1 polymer ?
#
loop_
_entity_poly.entity_id
_entity_poly.type
_entity_poly.pdbx_seq_one_letter_code
_entity_poly.pdbx_strand_id
1 'polypeptide(L)'
;MTGSVDQIPKATTEWTAQAGDARRATLSILRQPAMWKRLLTFTTVVAAIAAGVCVVNGSGWLVGLVIFAGAAGVYAAFAVAVSLLCAYIPNRRVLRTGSRWAAGGDETRIRIDTPATTLVIDRDNIISVRAAGALIVLRVRPKQVLGIPTALFADPALEGLVD
;
A
#
# COMPACT_ATOMS: atom_id res chain seq x y z
N MET A 1 -41.30 -9.45 -7.35
CA MET A 1 -39.94 -8.92 -7.19
C MET A 1 -39.13 -9.95 -6.42
N THR A 2 -38.48 -10.88 -7.12
CA THR A 2 -37.75 -12.00 -6.53
C THR A 2 -36.30 -11.59 -6.32
N GLY A 3 -35.99 -11.10 -5.13
CA GLY A 3 -34.62 -10.84 -4.71
C GLY A 3 -33.82 -12.15 -4.68
N SER A 4 -32.84 -12.27 -5.57
CA SER A 4 -31.80 -13.30 -5.50
C SER A 4 -30.81 -12.90 -4.40
N VAL A 5 -31.00 -13.43 -3.19
CA VAL A 5 -30.31 -12.95 -1.98
C VAL A 5 -28.87 -13.49 -1.81
N ASP A 6 -28.43 -14.54 -2.52
CA ASP A 6 -27.12 -15.17 -2.21
C ASP A 6 -26.20 -15.52 -3.41
N GLN A 7 -26.45 -15.00 -4.62
CA GLN A 7 -25.50 -15.23 -5.72
C GLN A 7 -24.30 -14.28 -5.62
N ILE A 8 -23.10 -14.86 -5.57
CA ILE A 8 -21.85 -14.12 -5.69
C ILE A 8 -21.79 -13.50 -7.09
N PRO A 9 -21.51 -12.19 -7.22
CA PRO A 9 -21.41 -11.53 -8.53
C PRO A 9 -20.48 -12.27 -9.48
N LYS A 10 -20.78 -12.26 -10.77
CA LYS A 10 -19.91 -12.89 -11.78
C LYS A 10 -18.64 -12.06 -11.97
N ALA A 11 -17.52 -12.74 -12.20
CA ALA A 11 -16.31 -12.07 -12.65
C ALA A 11 -16.48 -11.65 -14.11
N THR A 12 -16.19 -10.39 -14.42
CA THR A 12 -16.32 -9.77 -15.74
C THR A 12 -14.98 -9.46 -16.37
N THR A 13 -13.97 -9.17 -15.55
CA THR A 13 -12.60 -8.89 -16.00
C THR A 13 -11.62 -9.83 -15.32
N GLU A 14 -10.75 -10.45 -16.11
CA GLU A 14 -9.64 -11.24 -15.60
C GLU A 14 -8.31 -10.57 -15.94
N TRP A 15 -7.37 -10.66 -15.00
CA TRP A 15 -6.01 -10.17 -15.18
C TRP A 15 -5.01 -11.21 -14.69
N THR A 16 -3.90 -11.35 -15.40
CA THR A 16 -2.83 -12.27 -15.03
C THR A 16 -1.54 -11.50 -14.78
N ALA A 17 -0.92 -11.77 -13.63
CA ALA A 17 0.31 -11.10 -13.24
C ALA A 17 1.46 -11.50 -14.17
N GLN A 18 2.15 -10.49 -14.69
CA GLN A 18 3.30 -10.64 -15.57
C GLN A 18 4.61 -10.59 -14.81
N ALA A 19 5.68 -10.99 -15.48
CA ALA A 19 7.02 -10.86 -14.94
C ALA A 19 7.33 -9.38 -14.63
N GLY A 20 7.63 -9.10 -13.35
CA GLY A 20 8.01 -7.77 -12.88
C GLY A 20 6.90 -6.97 -12.19
N ASP A 21 5.64 -7.43 -12.21
CA ASP A 21 4.54 -6.70 -11.55
C ASP A 21 4.69 -6.68 -10.04
N ALA A 22 5.11 -7.79 -9.42
CA ALA A 22 5.46 -7.83 -8.00
C ALA A 22 6.55 -6.81 -7.63
N ARG A 23 7.54 -6.61 -8.50
CA ARG A 23 8.62 -5.61 -8.30
C ARG A 23 8.07 -4.20 -8.42
N ARG A 24 7.28 -3.91 -9.44
CA ARG A 24 6.65 -2.60 -9.66
C ARG A 24 5.72 -2.21 -8.50
N ALA A 25 4.92 -3.15 -8.01
CA ALA A 25 4.07 -2.98 -6.83
C ALA A 25 4.86 -2.75 -5.54
N THR A 26 6.01 -3.41 -5.38
CA THR A 26 6.88 -3.20 -4.21
C THR A 26 7.53 -1.82 -4.23
N LEU A 27 8.03 -1.40 -5.40
CA LEU A 27 8.68 -0.10 -5.57
C LEU A 27 7.70 1.08 -5.51
N SER A 28 6.39 0.87 -5.75
CA SER A 28 5.40 1.94 -5.69
C SER A 28 5.25 2.55 -4.30
N ILE A 29 5.62 1.83 -3.25
CA ILE A 29 5.66 2.36 -1.87
C ILE A 29 6.64 3.51 -1.73
N LEU A 30 7.77 3.47 -2.44
CA LEU A 30 8.73 4.57 -2.45
C LEU A 30 8.16 5.83 -3.11
N ARG A 31 7.08 5.72 -3.89
CA ARG A 31 6.38 6.88 -4.47
C ARG A 31 5.31 7.45 -3.55
N GLN A 32 5.03 6.81 -2.40
CA GLN A 32 3.99 7.27 -1.49
C GLN A 32 4.48 8.45 -0.64
N PRO A 33 3.89 9.64 -0.75
CA PRO A 33 4.32 10.82 0.01
C PRO A 33 4.14 10.63 1.52
N ALA A 34 3.21 9.77 1.95
CA ALA A 34 3.01 9.46 3.36
C ALA A 34 4.23 8.78 4.00
N MET A 35 4.95 7.93 3.25
CA MET A 35 6.18 7.30 3.72
C MET A 35 7.25 8.36 4.00
N TRP A 36 7.46 9.27 3.04
CA TRP A 36 8.43 10.35 3.17
C TRP A 36 8.07 11.34 4.27
N LYS A 37 6.78 11.69 4.43
CA LYS A 37 6.32 12.52 5.55
C LYS A 37 6.67 11.89 6.90
N ARG A 38 6.38 10.60 7.10
CA ARG A 38 6.71 9.89 8.34
C ARG A 38 8.22 9.85 8.60
N LEU A 39 9.01 9.59 7.56
CA LEU A 39 10.46 9.59 7.66
C LEU A 39 10.98 10.97 8.09
N LEU A 40 10.53 12.03 7.41
CA LEU A 40 10.89 13.41 7.73
C LEU A 40 10.51 13.80 9.16
N THR A 41 9.27 13.54 9.58
CA THR A 41 8.82 13.83 10.95
C THR A 41 9.72 13.16 11.98
N PHE A 42 10.05 11.88 11.79
CA PHE A 42 10.89 11.15 12.73
C PHE A 42 12.33 11.68 12.75
N THR A 43 12.91 11.94 11.57
CA THR A 43 14.26 12.52 11.49
C THR A 43 14.34 13.90 12.14
N THR A 44 13.29 14.72 12.03
CA THR A 44 13.22 16.04 12.69
C THR A 44 13.15 15.90 14.21
N VAL A 45 12.39 14.95 14.74
CA VAL A 45 12.31 14.70 16.19
C VAL A 45 13.68 14.27 16.73
N VAL A 46 14.34 13.33 16.05
CA VAL A 46 15.69 12.88 16.44
C VAL A 46 16.70 14.04 16.34
N ALA A 47 16.58 14.90 15.33
CA ALA A 47 17.42 16.10 15.18
C ALA A 47 17.28 17.05 16.37
N ALA A 48 16.04 17.33 16.78
CA ALA A 48 15.77 18.20 17.92
C ALA A 48 16.35 17.65 19.22
N ILE A 49 16.25 16.34 19.45
CA ILE A 49 16.81 15.68 20.64
C ILE A 49 18.34 15.76 20.63
N ALA A 50 18.98 15.41 19.50
CA ALA A 50 20.43 15.45 19.37
C ALA A 50 20.98 16.88 19.56
N ALA A 51 20.33 17.88 18.95
CA ALA A 51 20.67 19.28 19.14
C ALA A 51 20.59 19.69 20.61
N GLY A 52 19.52 19.30 21.33
CA GLY A 52 19.38 19.55 22.77
C GLY A 52 20.51 18.95 23.60
N VAL A 53 20.88 17.69 23.33
CA VAL A 53 21.97 17.00 24.05
C VAL A 53 23.33 17.68 23.80
N CYS A 54 23.59 18.16 22.58
CA CYS A 54 24.85 18.84 22.26
C CYS A 54 24.96 20.22 22.92
N VAL A 55 23.85 20.97 22.98
CA VAL A 55 23.81 22.27 23.68
C VAL A 55 24.09 22.09 25.18
N VAL A 56 23.52 21.06 25.80
CA VAL A 56 23.69 20.80 27.25
C VAL A 56 25.11 20.36 27.60
N ASN A 57 25.75 19.55 26.76
CA ASN A 57 27.06 18.96 27.07
C ASN A 57 28.26 19.85 26.71
N GLY A 58 28.04 21.06 26.19
CA GLY A 58 29.11 21.96 25.73
C GLY A 58 30.00 21.35 24.63
N SER A 59 29.62 20.19 24.10
CA SER A 59 30.40 19.40 23.16
C SER A 59 30.20 19.99 21.78
N GLY A 60 31.30 20.27 21.07
CA GLY A 60 31.29 20.90 19.76
C GLY A 60 30.18 20.35 18.86
N TRP A 61 29.31 21.26 18.42
CA TRP A 61 28.19 21.04 17.51
C TRP A 61 28.49 20.05 16.37
N LEU A 62 29.75 19.99 15.91
CA LEU A 62 30.25 19.05 14.90
C LEU A 62 30.07 17.57 15.28
N VAL A 63 30.39 17.16 16.51
CA VAL A 63 30.26 15.75 16.94
C VAL A 63 28.77 15.36 16.97
N GLY A 64 27.93 16.27 17.45
CA GLY A 64 26.48 16.14 17.39
C GLY A 64 25.93 15.97 15.98
N LEU A 65 26.41 16.80 15.05
CA LEU A 65 26.01 16.78 13.65
C LEU A 65 26.42 15.48 12.97
N VAL A 66 27.61 14.96 13.24
CA VAL A 66 28.09 13.68 12.70
C VAL A 66 27.27 12.49 13.23
N ILE A 67 27.02 12.43 14.54
CA ILE A 67 26.18 11.38 15.14
C ILE A 67 24.75 11.46 14.58
N PHE A 68 24.21 12.67 14.46
CA PHE A 68 22.90 12.89 13.87
C PHE A 68 22.82 12.44 12.41
N ALA A 69 23.75 12.89 11.56
CA ALA A 69 23.78 12.53 10.15
C ALA A 69 23.92 11.01 9.97
N GLY A 70 24.78 10.38 10.76
CA GLY A 70 24.94 8.93 10.79
C GLY A 70 23.66 8.20 11.21
N ALA A 71 23.06 8.59 12.33
CA ALA A 71 21.84 7.97 12.84
C ALA A 71 20.64 8.17 11.89
N ALA A 72 20.48 9.38 11.35
CA ALA A 72 19.42 9.69 10.38
C ALA A 72 19.60 8.90 9.09
N GLY A 73 20.83 8.77 8.58
CA GLY A 73 21.14 7.97 7.40
C GLY A 73 20.85 6.48 7.61
N VAL A 74 21.32 5.91 8.71
CA VAL A 74 21.08 4.49 9.06
C VAL A 74 19.58 4.24 9.25
N TYR A 75 18.87 5.11 9.96
CA TYR A 75 17.43 4.98 10.15
C TYR A 75 16.66 5.08 8.83
N ALA A 76 16.99 6.04 7.97
CA ALA A 76 16.35 6.19 6.67
C ALA A 76 16.55 4.93 5.81
N ALA A 77 17.77 4.40 5.75
CA ALA A 77 18.06 3.16 5.05
C ALA A 77 17.27 1.97 5.64
N PHE A 78 17.21 1.86 6.96
CA PHE A 78 16.46 0.81 7.65
C PHE A 78 14.95 0.91 7.41
N ALA A 79 14.37 2.10 7.54
CA ALA A 79 12.95 2.34 7.31
C ALA A 79 12.54 2.01 5.86
N VAL A 80 13.38 2.37 4.89
CA VAL A 80 13.19 2.00 3.48
C VAL A 80 13.27 0.48 3.30
N ALA A 81 14.31 -0.16 3.85
CA ALA A 81 14.50 -1.61 3.74
C ALA A 81 13.33 -2.40 4.35
N VAL A 82 12.89 -2.03 5.55
CA VAL A 82 11.75 -2.67 6.24
C VAL A 82 10.46 -2.45 5.45
N SER A 83 10.20 -1.23 4.97
CA SER A 83 9.00 -0.93 4.18
C SER A 83 8.97 -1.75 2.88
N LEU A 84 10.11 -1.85 2.19
CA LEU A 84 10.24 -2.68 0.99
C LEU A 84 10.05 -4.16 1.33
N LEU A 85 10.60 -4.65 2.43
CA LEU A 85 10.46 -6.06 2.84
C LEU A 85 9.00 -6.40 3.19
N CYS A 86 8.34 -5.56 3.99
CA CYS A 86 6.93 -5.72 4.37
C CYS A 86 5.99 -5.73 3.16
N ALA A 87 6.36 -5.05 2.08
CA ALA A 87 5.60 -5.05 0.83
C ALA A 87 5.99 -6.19 -0.11
N TYR A 88 7.27 -6.50 -0.18
CA TYR A 88 7.83 -7.52 -1.06
C TYR A 88 7.25 -8.89 -0.75
N ILE A 89 7.16 -9.27 0.53
CA ILE A 89 6.66 -10.58 0.96
C ILE A 89 5.21 -10.83 0.48
N PRO A 90 4.22 -9.99 0.80
CA PRO A 90 2.85 -10.19 0.32
C PRO A 90 2.75 -10.02 -1.20
N ASN A 91 3.39 -9.02 -1.80
CA ASN A 91 3.31 -8.80 -3.25
C ASN A 91 3.86 -10.00 -4.03
N ARG A 92 4.94 -10.64 -3.57
CA ARG A 92 5.49 -11.82 -4.25
C ARG A 92 4.57 -13.04 -4.14
N ARG A 93 3.75 -13.13 -3.08
CA ARG A 93 2.78 -14.23 -2.91
C ARG A 93 1.58 -14.05 -3.85
N VAL A 94 1.06 -12.82 -3.95
CA VAL A 94 -0.20 -12.55 -4.66
C VAL A 94 0.00 -12.06 -6.10
N LEU A 95 1.20 -11.61 -6.48
CA LEU A 95 1.56 -11.13 -7.83
C LEU A 95 2.69 -11.95 -8.45
N ARG A 96 2.81 -13.23 -8.07
CA ARG A 96 3.76 -14.14 -8.72
C ARG A 96 3.36 -14.28 -10.19
N THR A 97 4.33 -14.31 -11.11
CA THR A 97 4.05 -14.51 -12.54
C THR A 97 3.09 -15.68 -12.76
N GLY A 98 2.02 -15.44 -13.52
CA GLY A 98 0.94 -16.42 -13.77
C GLY A 98 -0.17 -16.43 -12.72
N SER A 99 -0.07 -15.64 -11.65
CA SER A 99 -1.14 -15.51 -10.66
C SER A 99 -2.35 -14.81 -11.30
N ARG A 100 -3.51 -15.44 -11.19
CA ARG A 100 -4.76 -14.93 -11.76
C ARG A 100 -5.51 -14.09 -10.76
N TRP A 101 -6.01 -12.98 -11.23
CA TRP A 101 -6.95 -12.13 -10.52
C TRP A 101 -8.18 -11.97 -11.39
N ALA A 102 -9.33 -11.80 -10.74
CA ALA A 102 -10.52 -11.41 -11.44
C ALA A 102 -11.28 -10.35 -10.64
N ALA A 103 -12.02 -9.53 -11.35
CA ALA A 103 -12.92 -8.55 -10.79
C ALA A 103 -14.28 -8.68 -11.46
N GLY A 104 -15.30 -8.30 -10.73
CA GLY A 104 -16.64 -8.07 -11.26
C GLY A 104 -17.53 -7.53 -10.16
N GLY A 105 -18.77 -7.26 -10.47
CA GLY A 105 -19.68 -6.72 -9.48
C GLY A 105 -21.02 -6.37 -10.06
N ASP A 106 -21.96 -6.19 -9.14
CA ASP A 106 -23.32 -5.76 -9.41
C ASP A 106 -23.53 -4.36 -8.79
N GLU A 107 -24.77 -3.90 -8.74
CA GLU A 107 -25.13 -2.58 -8.21
C GLU A 107 -24.80 -2.40 -6.72
N THR A 108 -24.77 -3.48 -5.93
CA THR A 108 -24.56 -3.42 -4.47
C THR A 108 -23.26 -4.04 -4.00
N ARG A 109 -22.69 -4.98 -4.76
CA ARG A 109 -21.53 -5.78 -4.33
C ARG A 109 -20.46 -5.83 -5.40
N ILE A 110 -19.21 -5.89 -4.95
CA ILE A 110 -18.02 -6.03 -5.78
C ILE A 110 -17.34 -7.33 -5.40
N ARG A 111 -17.02 -8.14 -6.40
CA ARG A 111 -16.22 -9.34 -6.26
C ARG A 111 -14.80 -9.08 -6.74
N ILE A 112 -13.84 -9.50 -5.94
CA ILE A 112 -12.42 -9.52 -6.30
C ILE A 112 -11.87 -10.90 -5.98
N ASP A 113 -11.53 -11.64 -7.02
CA ASP A 113 -10.83 -12.90 -6.89
C ASP A 113 -9.33 -12.64 -6.88
N THR A 114 -8.70 -13.06 -5.80
CA THR A 114 -7.24 -13.07 -5.64
C THR A 114 -6.75 -14.51 -5.71
N PRO A 115 -5.48 -14.75 -6.03
CA PRO A 115 -4.88 -16.09 -5.99
C PRO A 115 -5.02 -16.83 -4.65
N ALA A 116 -5.23 -16.10 -3.56
CA ALA A 116 -5.38 -16.69 -2.23
C ALA A 116 -6.85 -16.87 -1.82
N THR A 117 -7.73 -15.96 -2.21
CA THR A 117 -9.10 -15.84 -1.69
C THR A 117 -10.02 -15.08 -2.64
N THR A 118 -11.30 -15.43 -2.64
CA THR A 118 -12.37 -14.60 -3.22
C THR A 118 -12.89 -13.64 -2.16
N LEU A 119 -12.92 -12.34 -2.49
CA LEU A 119 -13.42 -11.29 -1.63
C LEU A 119 -14.71 -10.72 -2.25
N VAL A 120 -15.77 -10.66 -1.44
CA VAL A 120 -17.02 -9.99 -1.82
C VAL A 120 -17.20 -8.81 -0.88
N ILE A 121 -17.25 -7.62 -1.46
CA ILE A 121 -17.24 -6.34 -0.78
C ILE A 121 -18.56 -5.64 -1.07
N ASP A 122 -19.27 -5.25 -0.03
CA ASP A 122 -20.42 -4.37 -0.19
C ASP A 122 -19.96 -2.96 -0.55
N ARG A 123 -20.57 -2.34 -1.55
CA ARG A 123 -20.22 -0.98 -1.99
C ARG A 123 -20.42 0.04 -0.87
N ASP A 124 -21.43 -0.16 -0.02
CA ASP A 124 -21.73 0.73 1.12
C ASP A 124 -20.64 0.67 2.21
N ASN A 125 -19.82 -0.38 2.21
CA ASN A 125 -18.72 -0.55 3.15
C ASN A 125 -17.39 0.05 2.67
N ILE A 126 -17.33 0.58 1.45
CA ILE A 126 -16.13 1.23 0.91
C ILE A 126 -15.96 2.58 1.59
N ILE A 127 -14.82 2.76 2.26
CA ILE A 127 -14.47 4.00 2.97
C ILE A 127 -13.70 4.95 2.06
N SER A 128 -12.75 4.42 1.29
CA SER A 128 -11.91 5.22 0.42
C SER A 128 -11.19 4.34 -0.60
N VAL A 129 -10.97 4.87 -1.79
CA VAL A 129 -10.18 4.27 -2.86
C VAL A 129 -9.05 5.23 -3.21
N ARG A 130 -7.82 4.72 -3.36
CA ARG A 130 -6.68 5.58 -3.69
C ARG A 130 -5.66 4.90 -4.58
N ALA A 131 -5.25 5.55 -5.66
CA ALA A 131 -4.11 5.12 -6.45
C ALA A 131 -2.80 5.13 -5.65
N ALA A 132 -2.03 4.05 -5.76
CA ALA A 132 -0.75 3.84 -5.09
C ALA A 132 0.28 3.22 -6.07
N GLY A 133 0.43 3.86 -7.24
CA GLY A 133 1.31 3.41 -8.30
C GLY A 133 0.73 2.21 -9.04
N ALA A 134 1.36 1.04 -8.93
CA ALA A 134 0.89 -0.19 -9.62
C ALA A 134 -0.28 -0.90 -8.90
N LEU A 135 -0.68 -0.39 -7.74
CA LEU A 135 -1.80 -0.88 -6.95
C LEU A 135 -2.76 0.26 -6.65
N ILE A 136 -4.04 -0.05 -6.47
CA ILE A 136 -5.03 0.81 -5.85
C ILE A 136 -5.32 0.26 -4.46
N VAL A 137 -5.26 1.15 -3.47
CA VAL A 137 -5.55 0.83 -2.06
C VAL A 137 -7.02 1.09 -1.82
N LEU A 138 -7.77 0.01 -1.61
CA LEU A 138 -9.17 0.02 -1.23
C LEU A 138 -9.28 -0.17 0.28
N ARG A 139 -9.91 0.78 0.98
CA ARG A 139 -10.20 0.67 2.41
C ARG A 139 -11.68 0.36 2.60
N VAL A 140 -11.96 -0.69 3.36
CA VAL A 140 -13.31 -1.24 3.57
C VAL A 140 -13.58 -1.43 5.07
N ARG A 141 -14.82 -1.19 5.51
CA ARG A 141 -15.27 -1.52 6.87
C ARG A 141 -15.28 -3.05 7.10
N PRO A 142 -15.08 -3.52 8.35
CA PRO A 142 -14.82 -2.73 9.55
C PRO A 142 -13.36 -2.29 9.75
N LYS A 143 -12.39 -2.80 8.98
CA LYS A 143 -10.94 -2.43 9.12
C LYS A 143 -10.03 -3.06 8.03
N GLN A 144 -10.57 -3.39 6.86
CA GLN A 144 -9.80 -4.08 5.82
C GLN A 144 -9.15 -3.08 4.87
N VAL A 145 -7.89 -3.34 4.50
CA VAL A 145 -7.16 -2.58 3.49
C VAL A 145 -6.65 -3.57 2.45
N LEU A 146 -7.04 -3.36 1.19
CA LEU A 146 -6.74 -4.24 0.08
C LEU A 146 -5.90 -3.48 -0.96
N GLY A 147 -4.81 -4.11 -1.41
CA GLY A 147 -4.05 -3.63 -2.55
C GLY A 147 -4.48 -4.40 -3.80
N ILE A 148 -5.16 -3.72 -4.71
CA ILE A 148 -5.73 -4.31 -5.93
C ILE A 148 -4.88 -3.85 -7.13
N PRO A 149 -4.47 -4.74 -8.04
CA PRO A 149 -3.82 -4.34 -9.29
C PRO A 149 -4.60 -3.27 -10.04
N THR A 150 -3.91 -2.20 -10.47
CA THR A 150 -4.56 -1.13 -11.26
C THR A 150 -5.21 -1.64 -12.53
N ALA A 151 -4.68 -2.71 -13.14
CA ALA A 151 -5.24 -3.32 -14.33
C ALA A 151 -6.68 -3.84 -14.16
N LEU A 152 -7.08 -4.22 -12.93
CA LEU A 152 -8.44 -4.68 -12.66
C LEU A 152 -9.46 -3.53 -12.65
N PHE A 153 -9.02 -2.28 -12.53
CA PHE A 153 -9.91 -1.11 -12.58
C PHE A 153 -10.35 -0.72 -14.00
N ALA A 154 -9.94 -1.49 -15.01
CA ALA A 154 -10.59 -1.47 -16.32
C ALA A 154 -11.99 -2.13 -16.28
N ASP A 155 -12.32 -2.84 -15.19
CA ASP A 155 -13.65 -3.40 -15.00
C ASP A 155 -14.68 -2.30 -14.69
N PRO A 156 -15.84 -2.25 -15.35
CA PRO A 156 -16.87 -1.24 -15.10
C PRO A 156 -17.36 -1.21 -13.64
N ALA A 157 -17.31 -2.33 -12.93
CA ALA A 157 -17.72 -2.38 -11.52
C ALA A 157 -16.74 -1.63 -10.60
N LEU A 158 -15.48 -1.47 -11.03
CA LEU A 158 -14.38 -0.85 -10.28
C LEU A 158 -13.99 0.54 -10.81
N GLU A 159 -14.16 0.80 -12.11
CA GLU A 159 -13.72 2.03 -12.79
C GLU A 159 -14.24 3.30 -12.09
N GLY A 160 -15.53 3.30 -11.72
CA GLY A 160 -16.18 4.45 -11.07
C GLY A 160 -15.83 4.67 -9.59
N LEU A 161 -14.89 3.90 -9.02
CA LEU A 161 -14.51 4.03 -7.61
C LEU A 161 -13.27 4.89 -7.39
N VAL A 162 -12.50 5.18 -8.43
CA VAL A 162 -11.28 5.98 -8.31
C VAL A 162 -11.61 7.43 -8.61
N ASP A 163 -11.49 8.29 -7.59
CA ASP A 163 -11.56 9.75 -7.73
C ASP A 163 -10.37 10.33 -8.49
#